data_AF-A0A9J7DS31-F1
#
_entry.id   AF-A0A9J7DS31-F1
#
_cell.length_a   1.000
_cell.length_b   1.000
_cell.length_c   1.000
_cell.angle_alpha   90.00
_cell.angle_beta   90.00
_cell.angle_gamma   90.00
#
_symmetry.space_group_name_H-M   'P 1'
#
loop_
_entity.id
_entity.type
_entity.pdbx_description
1 polymer ?
#
loop_
_entity_poly.entity_id
_entity_poly.type
_entity_poly.pdbx_seq_one_letter_code
_entity_poly.pdbx_strand_id
1 'polypeptide(L)'
;MSPRKKKVKHSPTKEENDIDNSLKRENYPEESLAKRIKTENHKDADLQAKKKQNFMEACKKVSCKAYSDYNTRFLETYLPNCLDNGGCKHHDKSAVAITQMPPHIEQSFSIEIKNKAWFEALDVCRIYITRDKYLTPAVLQDIVEIILNAHQDDYDDHTLLDVIIKAQHVLSLHFSTHPPCHIKSLRTCYKDFLTAPMSPKDKTFTNRTQFECRRGIVKYCMNRLEDEISAESKDGPLVDKQGKVPLHLLNTVSAAHWENEKFLIYECLDRHQRIERLMAVLESVIELLQYDLAIWHSRYINNLGTHIMRSHKPLLAFVLWSDNTVYTGAVTSNCRQIMKLFVHLNHLRYPDNMLRIIAMWLNAMIQTFYFCESNSNSDYPNIGKYCKQFATEFHKLITGMPCDSINRILDRIEPQFMKHLIGMTHIKILHPIQDDYISNILINFFKERQWSAFPPDDNEVIICRPLFLKPIKISGVLNFVTKKFFTHNANVEAASSANNIGYAKLDTEIFADKKLDDSLNHFVHTLYVTLEAFLNCYDVHAVQEMWNKLNETPIKENDNQNNPTTFQDDKYNVTAEFIKKYKDIMKSMKELYKVFKDLKSSGDMPDILNIFTKLLHD
;
A
#
# COMPACT_ATOMS: atom_id res chain seq x y z
N MET A 1 53.25 21.78 -46.66
CA MET A 1 53.92 22.87 -45.91
C MET A 1 53.59 22.72 -44.43
N SER A 2 54.62 22.55 -43.60
CA SER A 2 54.59 22.81 -42.15
C SER A 2 54.98 24.28 -41.92
N PRO A 3 54.78 24.87 -40.72
CA PRO A 3 55.91 24.87 -39.79
C PRO A 3 55.54 24.72 -38.29
N ARG A 4 56.04 23.62 -37.71
CA ARG A 4 57.02 23.54 -36.59
C ARG A 4 57.35 24.80 -35.74
N LYS A 5 57.41 24.62 -34.40
CA LYS A 5 58.58 24.64 -33.44
C LYS A 5 58.14 25.16 -32.04
N LYS A 6 58.60 24.72 -30.85
CA LYS A 6 59.87 24.15 -30.28
C LYS A 6 59.49 23.25 -29.06
N LYS A 7 60.02 22.03 -28.76
CA LYS A 7 61.39 21.57 -28.36
C LYS A 7 61.90 22.26 -27.07
N VAL A 8 62.38 21.62 -25.98
CA VAL A 8 63.38 20.53 -25.75
C VAL A 8 63.19 20.04 -24.28
N LYS A 9 63.00 18.75 -23.92
CA LYS A 9 63.93 17.59 -23.74
C LYS A 9 65.00 17.73 -22.64
N HIS A 10 65.03 16.82 -21.66
CA HIS A 10 66.11 15.83 -21.52
C HIS A 10 65.68 14.70 -20.59
N SER A 11 66.28 13.54 -20.85
CA SER A 11 65.80 12.18 -20.61
C SER A 11 66.85 11.40 -19.77
N PRO A 12 67.01 10.08 -19.96
CA PRO A 12 66.47 8.92 -19.24
C PRO A 12 67.56 8.30 -18.32
N THR A 13 67.50 7.13 -17.67
CA THR A 13 67.30 5.74 -18.14
C THR A 13 67.56 4.84 -16.90
N LYS A 14 66.67 3.89 -16.56
CA LYS A 14 66.80 2.41 -16.74
C LYS A 14 67.65 1.64 -15.72
N GLU A 15 67.00 0.57 -15.26
CA GLU A 15 67.45 -0.82 -15.11
C GLU A 15 67.85 -1.35 -13.73
N GLU A 16 67.36 -2.58 -13.54
CA GLU A 16 67.34 -3.47 -12.38
C GLU A 16 68.73 -4.03 -12.07
N ASN A 17 68.93 -4.51 -10.83
CA ASN A 17 69.56 -5.79 -10.49
C ASN A 17 69.71 -5.95 -8.97
N ASP A 18 68.87 -6.80 -8.40
CA ASP A 18 69.19 -8.05 -7.69
C ASP A 18 70.46 -8.21 -6.80
N ILE A 19 70.22 -8.97 -5.70
CA ILE A 19 71.12 -9.90 -4.96
C ILE A 19 71.86 -9.41 -3.69
N ASP A 20 71.26 -9.78 -2.54
CA ASP A 20 71.75 -10.80 -1.57
C ASP A 20 72.74 -10.48 -0.41
N ASN A 21 72.27 -10.89 0.79
CA ASN A 21 72.93 -11.45 1.99
C ASN A 21 74.25 -10.88 2.60
N SER A 22 74.22 -10.56 3.92
CA SER A 22 74.99 -11.28 4.98
C SER A 22 74.96 -10.64 6.40
N LEU A 23 74.36 -11.39 7.34
CA LEU A 23 74.83 -11.87 8.67
C LEU A 23 75.58 -10.99 9.73
N LYS A 24 74.95 -10.95 10.93
CA LYS A 24 75.45 -11.22 12.32
C LYS A 24 76.40 -10.24 13.06
N ARG A 25 75.96 -9.69 14.22
CA ARG A 25 76.24 -10.21 15.60
C ARG A 25 75.64 -9.36 16.74
N GLU A 26 75.29 -10.05 17.84
CA GLU A 26 74.74 -9.59 19.12
C GLU A 26 75.80 -9.04 20.09
N ASN A 27 75.47 -8.02 20.92
CA ASN A 27 75.34 -8.12 22.40
C ASN A 27 75.15 -6.74 23.11
N TYR A 28 74.30 -6.78 24.14
CA TYR A 28 73.78 -5.79 25.13
C TYR A 28 74.84 -5.10 26.04
N PRO A 29 74.51 -4.22 27.04
CA PRO A 29 73.20 -3.67 27.49
C PRO A 29 73.15 -2.15 27.83
N GLU A 30 71.95 -1.72 28.27
CA GLU A 30 71.65 -0.60 29.21
C GLU A 30 71.63 0.85 28.69
N GLU A 31 70.41 1.40 28.52
CA GLU A 31 69.86 2.30 29.54
C GLU A 31 68.36 2.57 29.31
N SER A 32 67.62 2.37 30.39
CA SER A 32 66.19 2.62 30.54
C SER A 32 65.84 4.10 30.43
N LEU A 33 64.84 4.47 29.63
CA LEU A 33 64.05 5.69 29.87
C LEU A 33 62.60 5.54 29.35
N ALA A 34 61.72 5.30 30.32
CA ALA A 34 60.30 5.69 30.38
C ALA A 34 59.38 5.35 29.18
N LYS A 35 58.81 4.13 29.19
CA LYS A 35 57.50 3.88 28.56
C LYS A 35 56.43 4.70 29.30
N ARG A 36 56.01 5.81 28.69
CA ARG A 36 54.76 6.50 29.05
C ARG A 36 53.61 5.56 28.68
N ILE A 37 52.99 4.96 29.68
CA ILE A 37 51.76 4.17 29.55
C ILE A 37 50.66 5.08 28.99
N LYS A 38 50.44 5.02 27.67
CA LYS A 38 49.24 5.51 26.97
C LYS A 38 48.39 4.28 26.61
N THR A 39 47.70 3.69 27.59
CA THR A 39 46.88 2.49 27.34
C THR A 39 45.43 2.61 27.81
N GLU A 40 45.07 3.66 28.57
CA GLU A 40 43.67 3.89 28.98
C GLU A 40 42.87 4.64 27.91
N ASN A 41 43.41 5.71 27.32
CA ASN A 41 42.71 6.48 26.28
C ASN A 41 42.39 5.68 25.01
N HIS A 42 43.13 4.60 24.72
CA HIS A 42 42.88 3.77 23.54
C HIS A 42 41.65 2.88 23.72
N LYS A 43 41.48 2.29 24.91
CA LYS A 43 40.33 1.40 25.21
C LYS A 43 39.00 2.16 25.21
N ASP A 44 38.99 3.38 25.72
CA ASP A 44 37.79 4.23 25.71
C ASP A 44 37.44 4.72 24.30
N ALA A 45 38.44 5.07 23.49
CA ALA A 45 38.25 5.43 22.10
C ALA A 45 37.71 4.25 21.26
N ASP A 46 38.26 3.05 21.47
CA ASP A 46 37.83 1.83 20.80
C ASP A 46 36.40 1.44 21.23
N LEU A 47 36.06 1.60 22.52
CA LEU A 47 34.71 1.38 23.04
C LEU A 47 33.70 2.38 22.45
N GLN A 48 34.06 3.66 22.34
CA GLN A 48 33.20 4.68 21.73
C GLN A 48 33.01 4.45 20.23
N ALA A 49 34.07 4.08 19.51
CA ALA A 49 34.00 3.70 18.10
C ALA A 49 33.08 2.49 17.90
N LYS A 50 33.19 1.47 18.76
CA LYS A 50 32.31 0.30 18.75
C LYS A 50 30.85 0.65 19.05
N LYS A 51 30.57 1.49 20.05
CA LYS A 51 29.20 1.98 20.33
C LYS A 51 28.60 2.71 19.14
N LYS A 52 29.40 3.51 18.42
CA LYS A 52 28.98 4.19 17.19
C LYS A 52 28.68 3.19 16.07
N GLN A 53 29.53 2.18 15.87
CA GLN A 53 29.30 1.13 14.89
C GLN A 53 28.03 0.32 15.21
N ASN A 54 27.84 -0.05 16.48
CA ASN A 54 26.63 -0.73 16.94
C ASN A 54 25.36 0.10 16.72
N PHE A 55 25.44 1.43 16.88
CA PHE A 55 24.31 2.31 16.57
C PHE A 55 23.96 2.29 15.07
N MET A 56 24.99 2.37 14.21
CA MET A 56 24.78 2.29 12.75
C MET A 56 24.14 0.96 12.36
N GLU A 57 24.60 -0.14 12.96
CA GLU A 57 24.06 -1.48 12.74
C GLU A 57 22.62 -1.63 13.27
N ALA A 58 22.30 -1.01 14.41
CA ALA A 58 20.94 -0.98 14.93
C ALA A 58 19.98 -0.26 13.97
N CYS A 59 20.35 0.93 13.48
CA CYS A 59 19.58 1.64 12.46
C CYS A 59 19.38 0.79 11.20
N LYS A 60 20.44 0.13 10.73
CA LYS A 60 20.38 -0.76 9.55
C LYS A 60 19.38 -1.90 9.77
N LYS A 61 19.47 -2.63 10.88
CA LYS A 61 18.60 -3.78 11.16
C LYS A 61 17.13 -3.41 11.31
N VAL A 62 16.82 -2.33 12.02
CA VAL A 62 15.42 -1.89 12.20
C VAL A 62 14.83 -1.40 10.87
N SER A 63 15.59 -0.57 10.14
CA SER A 63 15.17 -0.06 8.84
C SER A 63 14.99 -1.16 7.79
N CYS A 64 15.92 -2.14 7.75
CA CYS A 64 15.81 -3.31 6.87
C CYS A 64 14.59 -4.16 7.22
N LYS A 65 14.36 -4.42 8.52
CA LYS A 65 13.19 -5.18 8.99
C LYS A 65 11.88 -4.52 8.55
N ALA A 66 11.75 -3.20 8.70
CA ALA A 66 10.58 -2.46 8.26
C ALA A 66 10.42 -2.46 6.72
N TYR A 67 11.53 -2.33 5.99
CA TYR A 67 11.53 -2.38 4.52
C TYR A 67 11.04 -3.73 3.96
N SER A 68 11.44 -4.81 4.63
CA SER A 68 11.16 -6.19 4.25
C SER A 68 9.88 -6.78 4.85
N ASP A 69 9.19 -6.04 5.72
CA ASP A 69 7.89 -6.45 6.25
C ASP A 69 6.78 -6.20 5.23
N TYR A 70 6.68 -7.13 4.27
CA TYR A 70 5.70 -7.09 3.18
C TYR A 70 4.25 -7.01 3.69
N ASN A 71 3.96 -7.76 4.74
CA ASN A 71 2.64 -7.81 5.36
C ASN A 71 2.15 -6.42 5.76
N THR A 72 2.97 -5.75 6.58
CA THR A 72 2.64 -4.42 7.10
C THR A 72 2.69 -3.37 5.98
N ARG A 73 3.69 -3.44 5.08
CA ARG A 73 3.84 -2.45 3.99
C ARG A 73 2.71 -2.50 2.98
N PHE A 74 2.29 -3.68 2.56
CA PHE A 74 1.30 -3.83 1.50
C PHE A 74 -0.14 -3.90 2.03
N LEU A 75 -0.33 -3.94 3.36
CA LEU A 75 -1.61 -4.24 4.00
C LEU A 75 -2.21 -5.51 3.41
N GLU A 76 -1.34 -6.47 3.11
CA GLU A 76 -1.76 -7.76 2.62
C GLU A 76 -2.53 -8.43 3.73
N THR A 77 -3.79 -8.76 3.46
CA THR A 77 -4.56 -9.56 4.41
C THR A 77 -3.88 -10.92 4.58
N TYR A 78 -3.18 -11.41 3.55
CA TYR A 78 -2.47 -12.69 3.48
C TYR A 78 -1.28 -12.61 2.51
N LEU A 79 -0.18 -13.30 2.80
CA LEU A 79 0.95 -13.42 1.85
C LEU A 79 0.67 -14.49 0.80
N PRO A 80 1.04 -14.28 -0.47
CA PRO A 80 1.07 -15.36 -1.47
C PRO A 80 1.91 -16.53 -0.95
N ASN A 81 1.42 -17.78 -1.10
CA ASN A 81 2.16 -18.98 -0.63
C ASN A 81 3.54 -19.15 -1.26
N CYS A 82 3.76 -18.53 -2.42
CA CYS A 82 5.04 -18.53 -3.08
C CYS A 82 6.06 -17.60 -2.41
N LEU A 83 5.65 -16.68 -1.54
CA LEU A 83 6.49 -15.71 -0.86
C LEU A 83 6.91 -16.24 0.53
N ASP A 84 8.19 -16.56 0.69
CA ASP A 84 8.81 -16.79 2.01
C ASP A 84 9.75 -15.61 2.34
N ASN A 85 10.27 -15.55 3.57
CA ASN A 85 11.21 -14.53 4.05
C ASN A 85 12.47 -14.32 3.17
N GLY A 86 12.73 -15.21 2.19
CA GLY A 86 13.83 -15.11 1.22
C GLY A 86 13.44 -14.72 -0.20
N GLY A 87 12.15 -14.45 -0.47
CA GLY A 87 11.61 -14.11 -1.79
C GLY A 87 10.67 -15.16 -2.38
N CYS A 88 10.20 -14.89 -3.60
CA CYS A 88 9.25 -15.77 -4.31
C CYS A 88 9.91 -17.09 -4.75
N LYS A 89 9.48 -18.25 -4.22
CA LYS A 89 9.97 -19.60 -4.55
C LYS A 89 10.02 -19.94 -6.04
N HIS A 90 9.17 -19.31 -6.85
CA HIS A 90 9.13 -19.46 -8.32
C HIS A 90 10.19 -18.62 -9.06
N HIS A 91 11.41 -18.54 -8.52
CA HIS A 91 12.58 -17.95 -9.20
C HIS A 91 13.11 -18.91 -10.26
N ASP A 92 13.12 -18.52 -11.55
CA ASP A 92 13.87 -19.04 -12.73
C ASP A 92 14.05 -20.57 -12.93
N LYS A 93 13.53 -21.42 -12.05
CA LYS A 93 13.67 -22.87 -12.13
C LYS A 93 12.50 -23.42 -12.93
N SER A 94 12.82 -23.95 -14.11
CA SER A 94 12.03 -24.87 -14.95
C SER A 94 10.56 -24.95 -14.53
N ALA A 95 9.77 -23.95 -14.93
CA ALA A 95 8.38 -23.86 -14.53
C ALA A 95 7.68 -25.16 -14.92
N VAL A 96 7.00 -25.78 -13.96
CA VAL A 96 5.95 -26.75 -14.25
C VAL A 96 5.07 -26.11 -15.33
N ALA A 97 4.86 -26.81 -16.43
CA ALA A 97 4.10 -26.29 -17.56
C ALA A 97 2.66 -26.02 -17.09
N ILE A 98 2.36 -24.78 -16.72
CA ILE A 98 0.98 -24.37 -16.46
C ILE A 98 0.32 -24.03 -17.79
N THR A 99 -0.89 -24.53 -17.96
CA THR A 99 -1.67 -24.44 -19.19
C THR A 99 -2.91 -23.61 -18.94
N GLN A 100 -3.27 -22.82 -19.95
CA GLN A 100 -4.49 -22.04 -19.91
C GLN A 100 -5.70 -22.94 -20.17
N MET A 101 -6.86 -22.53 -19.68
CA MET A 101 -8.14 -23.16 -19.99
C MET A 101 -8.31 -23.35 -21.50
N PRO A 102 -8.55 -24.60 -21.98
CA PRO A 102 -8.73 -24.87 -23.38
C PRO A 102 -10.13 -24.43 -23.85
N PRO A 103 -10.31 -24.16 -25.16
CA PRO A 103 -11.54 -23.60 -25.70
C PRO A 103 -12.82 -24.39 -25.40
N HIS A 104 -12.74 -25.73 -25.31
CA HIS A 104 -13.92 -26.57 -25.05
C HIS A 104 -14.46 -26.40 -23.61
N ILE A 105 -13.59 -26.16 -22.62
CA ILE A 105 -14.04 -25.89 -21.25
C ILE A 105 -14.57 -24.45 -21.15
N GLU A 106 -13.92 -23.50 -21.82
CA GLU A 106 -14.41 -22.12 -21.92
C GLU A 106 -15.80 -22.08 -22.58
N GLN A 107 -16.05 -22.93 -23.57
CA GLN A 107 -17.37 -23.11 -24.17
C GLN A 107 -18.38 -23.71 -23.18
N SER A 108 -17.99 -24.70 -22.38
CA SER A 108 -18.85 -25.26 -21.32
C SER A 108 -19.26 -24.18 -20.32
N PHE A 109 -18.30 -23.39 -19.84
CA PHE A 109 -18.57 -22.24 -18.97
C PHE A 109 -19.49 -21.21 -19.65
N SER A 110 -19.23 -20.90 -20.93
CA SER A 110 -20.03 -19.95 -21.70
C SER A 110 -21.48 -20.40 -21.89
N ILE A 111 -21.75 -21.71 -21.94
CA ILE A 111 -23.11 -22.26 -22.01
C ILE A 111 -23.85 -21.97 -20.71
N GLU A 112 -23.24 -22.23 -19.56
CA GLU A 112 -23.85 -21.96 -18.25
C GLU A 112 -24.11 -20.46 -18.03
N ILE A 113 -23.16 -19.60 -18.38
CA ILE A 113 -23.33 -18.13 -18.37
C ILE A 113 -24.54 -17.69 -19.22
N LYS A 114 -24.70 -18.28 -20.42
CA LYS A 114 -25.82 -17.95 -21.32
C LYS A 114 -27.15 -18.44 -20.77
N ASN A 115 -27.15 -19.60 -20.12
CA ASN A 115 -28.31 -20.19 -19.46
C ASN A 115 -28.64 -19.52 -18.12
N LYS A 116 -27.81 -18.57 -17.65
CA LYS A 116 -27.95 -17.89 -16.34
C LYS A 116 -27.77 -18.84 -15.14
N ALA A 117 -27.21 -20.03 -15.37
CA ALA A 117 -26.80 -20.99 -14.35
C ALA A 117 -25.47 -20.53 -13.72
N TRP A 118 -25.53 -19.42 -12.98
CA TRP A 118 -24.35 -18.72 -12.47
C TRP A 118 -23.55 -19.58 -11.51
N PHE A 119 -24.23 -20.34 -10.66
CA PHE A 119 -23.60 -21.14 -9.63
C PHE A 119 -22.83 -22.33 -10.24
N GLU A 120 -23.39 -22.96 -11.27
CA GLU A 120 -22.82 -24.06 -12.05
C GLU A 120 -21.64 -23.56 -12.89
N ALA A 121 -21.77 -22.39 -13.52
CA ALA A 121 -20.66 -21.75 -14.23
C ALA A 121 -19.43 -21.55 -13.30
N LEU A 122 -19.67 -21.16 -12.05
CA LEU A 122 -18.63 -21.02 -11.05
C LEU A 122 -18.05 -22.37 -10.58
N ASP A 123 -18.83 -23.45 -10.56
CA ASP A 123 -18.30 -24.80 -10.27
C ASP A 123 -17.39 -25.32 -11.38
N VAL A 124 -17.74 -25.08 -12.65
CA VAL A 124 -16.85 -25.38 -13.78
C VAL A 124 -15.49 -24.72 -13.57
N CYS A 125 -15.47 -23.43 -13.21
CA CYS A 125 -14.23 -22.71 -12.91
C CYS A 125 -13.47 -23.32 -11.72
N ARG A 126 -14.18 -23.56 -10.61
CA ARG A 126 -13.58 -24.09 -9.39
C ARG A 126 -12.94 -25.45 -9.60
N ILE A 127 -13.60 -26.35 -10.32
CA ILE A 127 -13.10 -27.69 -10.65
C ILE A 127 -11.88 -27.60 -11.58
N TYR A 128 -11.89 -26.62 -12.50
CA TYR A 128 -10.82 -26.47 -13.48
C TYR A 128 -9.52 -25.89 -12.89
N ILE A 129 -9.61 -25.03 -11.87
CA ILE A 129 -8.42 -24.43 -11.25
C ILE A 129 -7.63 -25.53 -10.51
N THR A 130 -6.51 -25.93 -11.10
CA THR A 130 -5.53 -26.86 -10.49
C THR A 130 -4.16 -26.21 -10.45
N ARG A 131 -3.14 -26.87 -9.89
CA ARG A 131 -1.76 -26.34 -9.84
C ARG A 131 -1.17 -26.07 -11.23
N ASP A 132 -1.63 -26.79 -12.25
CA ASP A 132 -1.15 -26.77 -13.62
C ASP A 132 -2.13 -26.12 -14.61
N LYS A 133 -3.32 -25.69 -14.17
CA LYS A 133 -4.37 -25.16 -15.06
C LYS A 133 -4.99 -23.87 -14.54
N TYR A 134 -5.00 -22.84 -15.37
CA TYR A 134 -5.50 -21.50 -15.01
C TYR A 134 -6.53 -20.98 -16.01
N LEU A 135 -7.47 -20.14 -15.55
CA LEU A 135 -8.54 -19.54 -16.36
C LEU A 135 -8.03 -18.54 -17.42
N THR A 136 -8.80 -18.35 -18.49
CA THR A 136 -8.55 -17.31 -19.50
C THR A 136 -8.94 -15.91 -19.00
N PRO A 137 -8.42 -14.81 -19.61
CA PRO A 137 -8.87 -13.46 -19.30
C PRO A 137 -10.38 -13.29 -19.48
N ALA A 138 -10.95 -13.86 -20.56
CA ALA A 138 -12.37 -13.77 -20.86
C ALA A 138 -13.22 -14.40 -19.76
N VAL A 139 -12.86 -15.62 -19.30
CA VAL A 139 -13.56 -16.28 -18.19
C VAL A 139 -13.44 -15.48 -16.89
N LEU A 140 -12.26 -14.91 -16.59
CA LEU A 140 -12.10 -14.04 -15.41
C LEU A 140 -12.99 -12.78 -15.50
N GLN A 141 -13.12 -12.18 -16.69
CA GLN A 141 -14.01 -11.05 -16.92
C GLN A 141 -15.48 -11.46 -16.78
N ASP A 142 -15.86 -12.64 -17.28
CA ASP A 142 -17.23 -13.16 -17.14
C ASP A 142 -17.58 -13.47 -15.68
N ILE A 143 -16.64 -13.94 -14.86
CA ILE A 143 -16.86 -14.07 -13.40
C ILE A 143 -17.18 -12.70 -12.77
N VAL A 144 -16.53 -11.62 -13.22
CA VAL A 144 -16.88 -10.26 -12.80
C VAL A 144 -18.26 -9.85 -13.34
N GLU A 145 -18.64 -10.27 -14.55
CA GLU A 145 -20.01 -10.07 -15.04
C GLU A 145 -21.05 -10.80 -14.20
N ILE A 146 -20.74 -11.98 -13.63
CA ILE A 146 -21.63 -12.63 -12.65
C ILE A 146 -21.83 -11.72 -11.44
N ILE A 147 -20.74 -11.25 -10.82
CA ILE A 147 -20.82 -10.37 -9.63
C ILE A 147 -21.68 -9.13 -9.93
N LEU A 148 -21.48 -8.49 -11.09
CA LEU A 148 -22.18 -7.26 -11.45
C LEU A 148 -23.65 -7.47 -11.84
N ASN A 149 -24.05 -8.63 -12.37
CA ASN A 149 -25.36 -8.78 -13.02
C ASN A 149 -26.21 -9.95 -12.50
N ALA A 150 -25.73 -10.76 -11.56
CA ALA A 150 -26.55 -11.80 -10.93
C ALA A 150 -27.74 -11.14 -10.21
N HIS A 151 -28.92 -11.74 -10.36
CA HIS A 151 -30.15 -11.37 -9.65
C HIS A 151 -30.66 -12.59 -8.90
N GLN A 152 -31.45 -12.37 -7.85
CA GLN A 152 -32.12 -13.47 -7.16
C GLN A 152 -33.11 -14.13 -8.12
N ASP A 153 -33.03 -15.45 -8.24
CA ASP A 153 -34.09 -16.28 -8.81
C ASP A 153 -34.87 -16.90 -7.65
N ASP A 154 -36.20 -16.88 -7.75
CA ASP A 154 -37.09 -17.44 -6.71
C ASP A 154 -37.04 -18.98 -6.69
N TYR A 155 -36.46 -19.59 -7.73
CA TYR A 155 -36.40 -21.05 -7.93
C TYR A 155 -35.02 -21.66 -7.67
N ASP A 156 -34.01 -20.86 -7.31
CA ASP A 156 -32.66 -21.36 -7.02
C ASP A 156 -32.51 -21.79 -5.55
N ASP A 157 -31.83 -22.91 -5.31
CA ASP A 157 -31.47 -23.42 -3.97
C ASP A 157 -30.39 -22.57 -3.26
N HIS A 158 -29.91 -21.50 -3.92
CA HIS A 158 -28.82 -20.65 -3.48
C HIS A 158 -29.26 -19.19 -3.43
N THR A 159 -28.78 -18.46 -2.41
CA THR A 159 -29.04 -17.02 -2.35
C THR A 159 -28.14 -16.28 -3.36
N LEU A 160 -28.58 -15.11 -3.82
CA LEU A 160 -27.75 -14.22 -4.64
C LEU A 160 -26.41 -13.90 -3.96
N LEU A 161 -26.42 -13.79 -2.62
CA LEU A 161 -25.21 -13.57 -1.85
C LEU A 161 -24.23 -14.74 -2.01
N ASP A 162 -24.72 -15.98 -1.97
CA ASP A 162 -23.89 -17.18 -2.18
C ASP A 162 -23.22 -17.17 -3.55
N VAL A 163 -23.93 -16.72 -4.60
CA VAL A 163 -23.39 -16.59 -5.96
C VAL A 163 -22.25 -15.57 -6.00
N ILE A 164 -22.45 -14.37 -5.43
CA ILE A 164 -21.44 -13.30 -5.39
C ILE A 164 -20.21 -13.76 -4.62
N ILE A 165 -20.40 -14.38 -3.45
CA ILE A 165 -19.31 -14.86 -2.61
C ILE A 165 -18.55 -15.99 -3.30
N LYS A 166 -19.24 -16.91 -3.97
CA LYS A 166 -18.60 -17.98 -4.75
C LYS A 166 -17.79 -17.41 -5.92
N ALA A 167 -18.27 -16.36 -6.58
CA ALA A 167 -17.51 -15.68 -7.63
C ALA A 167 -16.21 -15.08 -7.09
N GLN A 168 -16.27 -14.37 -5.96
CA GLN A 168 -15.06 -13.86 -5.28
C GLN A 168 -14.14 -15.00 -4.83
N HIS A 169 -14.69 -16.12 -4.34
CA HIS A 169 -13.92 -17.31 -3.98
C HIS A 169 -13.14 -17.84 -5.20
N VAL A 170 -13.80 -18.03 -6.34
CA VAL A 170 -13.14 -18.53 -7.57
C VAL A 170 -11.99 -17.62 -7.99
N LEU A 171 -12.18 -16.30 -7.94
CA LEU A 171 -11.11 -15.32 -8.22
C LEU A 171 -9.96 -15.45 -7.21
N SER A 172 -10.23 -15.45 -5.90
CA SER A 172 -9.20 -15.60 -4.87
C SER A 172 -8.47 -16.94 -4.97
N LEU A 173 -9.17 -18.03 -5.30
CA LEU A 173 -8.59 -19.35 -5.53
C LEU A 173 -7.64 -19.32 -6.73
N HIS A 174 -8.06 -18.68 -7.83
CA HIS A 174 -7.24 -18.53 -9.03
C HIS A 174 -5.97 -17.73 -8.73
N PHE A 175 -6.08 -16.55 -8.10
CA PHE A 175 -4.94 -15.70 -7.77
C PHE A 175 -3.98 -16.34 -6.76
N SER A 176 -4.52 -17.09 -5.79
CA SER A 176 -3.71 -17.77 -4.77
C SER A 176 -3.00 -19.02 -5.29
N THR A 177 -3.63 -19.74 -6.24
CA THR A 177 -3.06 -20.93 -6.87
C THR A 177 -2.05 -20.54 -7.95
N HIS A 178 -2.37 -19.50 -8.71
CA HIS A 178 -1.59 -18.96 -9.82
C HIS A 178 -1.20 -17.51 -9.55
N PRO A 179 -0.37 -17.23 -8.53
CA PRO A 179 0.07 -15.87 -8.27
C PRO A 179 0.82 -15.30 -9.49
N PRO A 180 0.77 -13.97 -9.73
CA PRO A 180 1.40 -13.29 -10.86
C PRO A 180 2.95 -13.27 -10.79
N CYS A 181 3.53 -14.47 -10.77
CA CYS A 181 4.95 -14.76 -10.66
C CYS A 181 5.69 -14.49 -11.98
N HIS A 182 6.59 -15.38 -12.41
CA HIS A 182 7.49 -15.12 -13.54
C HIS A 182 6.90 -15.56 -14.88
N ILE A 183 5.77 -16.26 -14.83
CA ILE A 183 5.16 -16.89 -16.00
C ILE A 183 4.54 -15.79 -16.86
N LYS A 184 5.18 -15.50 -18.00
CA LYS A 184 4.81 -14.39 -18.89
C LYS A 184 3.37 -14.49 -19.37
N SER A 185 2.92 -15.68 -19.76
CA SER A 185 1.53 -15.92 -20.20
C SER A 185 0.51 -15.60 -19.10
N LEU A 186 0.79 -15.98 -17.86
CA LEU A 186 -0.06 -15.68 -16.71
C LEU A 186 -0.07 -14.17 -16.39
N ARG A 187 1.09 -13.49 -16.45
CA ARG A 187 1.13 -12.02 -16.28
C ARG A 187 0.35 -11.30 -17.38
N THR A 188 0.47 -11.74 -18.63
CA THR A 188 -0.34 -11.23 -19.75
C THR A 188 -1.82 -11.48 -19.49
N CYS A 189 -2.20 -12.68 -19.04
CA CYS A 189 -3.57 -13.02 -18.69
C CYS A 189 -4.17 -12.03 -17.67
N TYR A 190 -3.45 -11.71 -16.60
CA TYR A 190 -3.90 -10.75 -15.61
C TYR A 190 -3.88 -9.30 -16.10
N LYS A 191 -2.91 -8.91 -16.92
CA LYS A 191 -2.93 -7.58 -17.57
C LYS A 191 -4.20 -7.44 -18.41
N ASP A 192 -4.51 -8.44 -19.23
CA ASP A 192 -5.68 -8.44 -20.12
C ASP A 192 -6.98 -8.48 -19.31
N PHE A 193 -7.07 -9.31 -18.26
CA PHE A 193 -8.20 -9.31 -17.33
C PHE A 193 -8.51 -7.89 -16.80
N LEU A 194 -7.48 -7.16 -16.36
CA LEU A 194 -7.65 -5.84 -15.76
C LEU A 194 -7.95 -4.73 -16.77
N THR A 195 -7.36 -4.79 -17.97
CA THR A 195 -7.28 -3.65 -18.91
C THR A 195 -7.94 -3.87 -20.27
N ALA A 196 -8.22 -5.11 -20.66
CA ALA A 196 -8.90 -5.38 -21.92
C ALA A 196 -10.38 -4.95 -21.86
N PRO A 197 -10.96 -4.52 -22.99
CA PRO A 197 -12.36 -4.08 -23.05
C PRO A 197 -13.34 -5.10 -22.46
N MET A 198 -14.26 -4.64 -21.61
CA MET A 198 -15.39 -5.45 -21.18
C MET A 198 -16.42 -5.59 -22.31
N SER A 199 -17.24 -6.64 -22.27
CA SER A 199 -18.35 -6.81 -23.21
C SER A 199 -19.27 -5.59 -23.20
N PRO A 200 -19.57 -4.97 -24.35
CA PRO A 200 -20.38 -3.76 -24.40
C PRO A 200 -21.86 -4.01 -24.07
N LYS A 201 -22.33 -5.26 -24.16
CA LYS A 201 -23.73 -5.67 -23.92
C LYS A 201 -24.75 -4.80 -24.69
N ASP A 202 -24.42 -4.43 -25.94
CA ASP A 202 -25.22 -3.52 -26.80
C ASP A 202 -26.67 -3.98 -27.03
N LYS A 203 -26.96 -5.26 -26.80
CA LYS A 203 -28.30 -5.84 -26.90
C LYS A 203 -29.17 -5.58 -25.66
N THR A 204 -28.69 -4.90 -24.64
CA THR A 204 -29.37 -4.66 -23.35
C THR A 204 -29.60 -3.17 -23.10
N PHE A 205 -30.31 -2.81 -22.03
CA PHE A 205 -30.53 -1.41 -21.63
C PHE A 205 -29.40 -0.82 -20.78
N THR A 206 -28.18 -1.35 -20.90
CA THR A 206 -27.01 -0.89 -20.11
C THR A 206 -26.52 0.50 -20.53
N ASN A 207 -25.96 1.24 -19.58
CA ASN A 207 -25.28 2.51 -19.83
C ASN A 207 -23.75 2.40 -19.68
N ARG A 208 -23.19 1.18 -19.63
CA ARG A 208 -21.76 0.96 -19.32
C ARG A 208 -20.75 1.62 -20.25
N THR A 209 -21.15 1.93 -21.49
CA THR A 209 -20.29 2.65 -22.45
C THR A 209 -19.98 4.07 -21.97
N GLN A 210 -20.88 4.70 -21.21
CA GLN A 210 -20.68 6.01 -20.60
C GLN A 210 -19.60 5.99 -19.51
N PHE A 211 -19.38 4.82 -18.89
CA PHE A 211 -18.40 4.61 -17.83
C PHE A 211 -17.09 3.99 -18.34
N GLU A 212 -16.81 4.12 -19.64
CA GLU A 212 -15.56 3.68 -20.27
C GLU A 212 -15.27 2.17 -20.13
N CYS A 213 -16.28 1.31 -20.25
CA CYS A 213 -16.11 -0.16 -20.20
C CYS A 213 -15.07 -0.71 -21.21
N ARG A 214 -14.79 0.06 -22.28
CA ARG A 214 -13.75 -0.25 -23.27
C ARG A 214 -12.32 -0.11 -22.75
N ARG A 215 -12.12 0.52 -21.58
CA ARG A 215 -10.82 0.67 -20.90
C ARG A 215 -10.57 -0.41 -19.84
N GLY A 216 -11.45 -1.41 -19.76
CA GLY A 216 -11.35 -2.56 -18.86
C GLY A 216 -12.04 -2.38 -17.51
N ILE A 217 -12.01 -3.47 -16.73
CA ILE A 217 -12.78 -3.62 -15.49
C ILE A 217 -12.45 -2.54 -14.48
N VAL A 218 -11.16 -2.26 -14.30
CA VAL A 218 -10.73 -1.30 -13.26
C VAL A 218 -11.28 0.09 -13.55
N LYS A 219 -11.15 0.55 -14.81
CA LYS A 219 -11.61 1.89 -15.18
C LYS A 219 -13.13 2.00 -15.12
N TYR A 220 -13.84 0.97 -15.58
CA TYR A 220 -15.29 0.89 -15.48
C TYR A 220 -15.76 0.99 -14.03
N CYS A 221 -15.20 0.18 -13.14
CA CYS A 221 -15.63 0.15 -11.74
C CYS A 221 -15.31 1.46 -11.01
N MET A 222 -14.18 2.11 -11.31
CA MET A 222 -13.83 3.43 -10.78
C MET A 222 -14.84 4.49 -11.17
N ASN A 223 -15.10 4.61 -12.47
CA ASN A 223 -16.02 5.61 -13.01
C ASN A 223 -17.44 5.37 -12.49
N ARG A 224 -17.86 4.09 -12.42
CA ARG A 224 -19.18 3.74 -11.92
C ARG A 224 -19.31 4.00 -10.43
N LEU A 225 -18.31 3.67 -9.62
CA LEU A 225 -18.36 3.95 -8.18
C LEU A 225 -18.40 5.46 -7.89
N GLU A 226 -17.64 6.27 -8.63
CA GLU A 226 -17.67 7.73 -8.50
C GLU A 226 -19.05 8.31 -8.82
N ASP A 227 -19.72 7.77 -9.84
CA ASP A 227 -21.10 8.11 -10.19
C ASP A 227 -22.09 7.66 -9.10
N GLU A 228 -21.98 6.43 -8.61
CA GLU A 228 -22.89 5.90 -7.59
C GLU A 228 -22.79 6.63 -6.25
N ILE A 229 -21.64 7.19 -5.88
CA ILE A 229 -21.51 8.00 -4.66
C ILE A 229 -21.95 9.46 -4.85
N SER A 230 -22.21 9.92 -6.08
CA SER A 230 -22.62 11.29 -6.36
C SER A 230 -24.05 11.60 -5.90
N ALA A 231 -24.37 12.89 -5.75
CA ALA A 231 -25.72 13.37 -5.48
C ALA A 231 -26.75 12.90 -6.53
N GLU A 232 -26.32 12.76 -7.79
CA GLU A 232 -27.18 12.45 -8.94
C GLU A 232 -27.54 10.97 -9.07
N SER A 233 -26.87 10.08 -8.33
CA SER A 233 -27.19 8.65 -8.38
C SER A 233 -28.58 8.38 -7.80
N LYS A 234 -29.41 7.64 -8.54
CA LYS A 234 -30.76 7.24 -8.10
C LYS A 234 -30.69 6.07 -7.13
N ASP A 235 -31.47 6.10 -6.05
CA ASP A 235 -31.45 5.04 -5.03
C ASP A 235 -32.07 3.71 -5.51
N GLY A 236 -33.11 3.77 -6.32
CA GLY A 236 -33.73 2.59 -6.95
C GLY A 236 -33.04 2.15 -8.25
N PRO A 237 -33.68 1.25 -9.03
CA PRO A 237 -33.19 0.82 -10.33
C PRO A 237 -33.05 2.00 -11.30
N LEU A 238 -32.01 1.95 -12.14
CA LEU A 238 -31.77 2.97 -13.17
C LEU A 238 -32.61 2.72 -14.42
N VAL A 239 -33.03 1.48 -14.63
CA VAL A 239 -33.86 1.05 -15.75
C VAL A 239 -35.15 0.44 -15.22
N ASP A 240 -36.29 1.01 -15.63
CA ASP A 240 -37.60 0.41 -15.40
C ASP A 240 -37.85 -0.73 -16.40
N LYS A 241 -38.34 -1.87 -15.88
CA LYS A 241 -38.74 -3.06 -16.63
C LYS A 241 -40.15 -2.92 -17.21
N GLN A 242 -41.01 -2.13 -16.57
CA GLN A 242 -42.43 -2.10 -16.85
C GLN A 242 -42.72 -1.64 -18.30
N GLY A 243 -43.56 -2.41 -19.00
CA GLY A 243 -44.06 -2.05 -20.33
C GLY A 243 -43.04 -2.14 -21.48
N LYS A 244 -41.84 -2.71 -21.25
CA LYS A 244 -40.79 -2.83 -22.28
C LYS A 244 -40.81 -4.14 -23.06
N VAL A 245 -41.51 -5.16 -22.58
CA VAL A 245 -41.68 -6.41 -23.32
C VAL A 245 -42.49 -6.15 -24.59
N PRO A 246 -42.04 -6.59 -25.77
CA PRO A 246 -42.81 -6.46 -27.00
C PRO A 246 -44.20 -7.09 -26.87
N LEU A 247 -45.24 -6.35 -27.28
CA LEU A 247 -46.64 -6.78 -27.15
C LEU A 247 -46.91 -8.18 -27.71
N HIS A 248 -46.24 -8.56 -28.80
CA HIS A 248 -46.38 -9.86 -29.45
C HIS A 248 -45.77 -11.03 -28.67
N LEU A 249 -44.91 -10.76 -27.68
CA LEU A 249 -44.30 -11.78 -26.81
C LEU A 249 -45.03 -11.93 -25.48
N LEU A 250 -45.91 -10.98 -25.12
CA LEU A 250 -46.62 -11.00 -23.83
C LEU A 250 -47.29 -12.36 -23.59
N ASN A 251 -47.20 -12.84 -22.35
CA ASN A 251 -47.74 -14.13 -21.89
C ASN A 251 -47.14 -15.37 -22.57
N THR A 252 -45.92 -15.27 -23.15
CA THR A 252 -45.19 -16.43 -23.70
C THR A 252 -43.92 -16.73 -22.91
N VAL A 253 -43.40 -17.96 -23.02
CA VAL A 253 -42.06 -18.32 -22.51
C VAL A 253 -40.97 -17.46 -23.17
N SER A 254 -41.19 -17.06 -24.42
CA SER A 254 -40.30 -16.15 -25.14
C SER A 254 -40.26 -14.75 -24.52
N ALA A 255 -41.33 -14.27 -23.87
CA ALA A 255 -41.27 -13.04 -23.08
C ALA A 255 -40.33 -13.19 -21.88
N ALA A 256 -40.45 -14.26 -21.10
CA ALA A 256 -39.56 -14.49 -19.95
C ALA A 256 -38.08 -14.61 -20.39
N HIS A 257 -37.82 -15.32 -21.50
CA HIS A 257 -36.47 -15.39 -22.07
C HIS A 257 -35.95 -14.02 -22.51
N TRP A 258 -36.80 -13.24 -23.19
CA TRP A 258 -36.45 -11.89 -23.63
C TRP A 258 -36.18 -10.95 -22.44
N GLU A 259 -37.03 -10.97 -21.42
CA GLU A 259 -36.85 -10.18 -20.20
C GLU A 259 -35.52 -10.53 -19.52
N ASN A 260 -35.23 -11.83 -19.38
CA ASN A 260 -33.97 -12.30 -18.80
C ASN A 260 -32.75 -11.87 -19.63
N GLU A 261 -32.85 -11.87 -20.96
CA GLU A 261 -31.78 -11.39 -21.83
C GLU A 261 -31.55 -9.87 -21.68
N LYS A 262 -32.61 -9.08 -21.48
CA LYS A 262 -32.55 -7.61 -21.49
C LYS A 262 -32.37 -6.96 -20.12
N PHE A 263 -32.86 -7.58 -19.04
CA PHE A 263 -32.98 -6.96 -17.72
C PHE A 263 -32.19 -7.65 -16.60
N LEU A 264 -31.54 -8.78 -16.84
CA LEU A 264 -30.52 -9.31 -15.92
C LEU A 264 -29.21 -8.53 -16.08
N ILE A 265 -29.27 -7.25 -15.72
CA ILE A 265 -28.19 -6.26 -15.88
C ILE A 265 -28.02 -5.41 -14.63
N TYR A 266 -26.81 -4.91 -14.43
CA TYR A 266 -26.43 -4.07 -13.31
C TYR A 266 -27.38 -2.87 -13.07
N GLU A 267 -27.91 -2.27 -14.13
CA GLU A 267 -28.78 -1.10 -14.06
C GLU A 267 -30.17 -1.38 -13.47
N CYS A 268 -30.58 -2.64 -13.36
CA CYS A 268 -31.85 -3.02 -12.74
C CYS A 268 -31.77 -3.19 -11.21
N LEU A 269 -30.58 -3.05 -10.64
CA LEU A 269 -30.32 -3.21 -9.21
C LEU A 269 -30.53 -1.90 -8.46
N ASP A 270 -30.85 -1.98 -7.17
CA ASP A 270 -30.86 -0.82 -6.27
C ASP A 270 -29.44 -0.30 -6.02
N ARG A 271 -29.33 0.99 -5.70
CA ARG A 271 -28.04 1.68 -5.52
C ARG A 271 -27.13 1.02 -4.50
N HIS A 272 -27.69 0.56 -3.38
CA HIS A 272 -26.88 -0.09 -2.35
C HIS A 272 -26.22 -1.37 -2.88
N GLN A 273 -26.98 -2.20 -3.59
CA GLN A 273 -26.46 -3.41 -4.17
C GLN A 273 -25.51 -3.13 -5.34
N ARG A 274 -25.75 -2.06 -6.10
CA ARG A 274 -24.84 -1.57 -7.17
C ARG A 274 -23.48 -1.21 -6.58
N ILE A 275 -23.44 -0.50 -5.46
CA ILE A 275 -22.20 -0.16 -4.74
C ILE A 275 -21.52 -1.40 -4.19
N GLU A 276 -22.26 -2.30 -3.53
CA GLU A 276 -21.70 -3.52 -2.94
C GLU A 276 -21.03 -4.41 -3.98
N ARG A 277 -21.67 -4.59 -5.14
CA ARG A 277 -21.09 -5.35 -6.27
C ARG A 277 -19.82 -4.70 -6.81
N LEU A 278 -19.78 -3.38 -6.94
CA LEU A 278 -18.55 -2.67 -7.33
C LEU A 278 -17.43 -2.87 -6.30
N MET A 279 -17.75 -2.76 -5.02
CA MET A 279 -16.78 -2.97 -3.94
C MET A 279 -16.27 -4.41 -3.90
N ALA A 280 -17.13 -5.40 -4.16
CA ALA A 280 -16.75 -6.81 -4.26
C ALA A 280 -15.77 -7.06 -5.43
N VAL A 281 -16.01 -6.46 -6.60
CA VAL A 281 -15.09 -6.53 -7.75
C VAL A 281 -13.77 -5.84 -7.43
N LEU A 282 -13.81 -4.64 -6.84
CA LEU A 282 -12.61 -3.89 -6.47
C LEU A 282 -11.78 -4.64 -5.43
N GLU A 283 -12.40 -5.29 -4.45
CA GLU A 283 -11.69 -6.14 -3.46
C GLU A 283 -10.88 -7.25 -4.15
N SER A 284 -11.48 -7.98 -5.09
CA SER A 284 -10.78 -9.03 -5.85
C SER A 284 -9.66 -8.46 -6.75
N VAL A 285 -9.89 -7.32 -7.38
CA VAL A 285 -8.86 -6.63 -8.18
C VAL A 285 -7.69 -6.19 -7.30
N ILE A 286 -7.95 -5.58 -6.16
CA ILE A 286 -6.91 -5.08 -5.24
C ILE A 286 -6.11 -6.24 -4.65
N GLU A 287 -6.74 -7.37 -4.33
CA GLU A 287 -6.06 -8.60 -3.90
C GLU A 287 -5.01 -9.06 -4.93
N LEU A 288 -5.39 -9.14 -6.22
CA LEU A 288 -4.46 -9.47 -7.31
C LEU A 288 -3.31 -8.46 -7.42
N LEU A 289 -3.61 -7.16 -7.31
CA LEU A 289 -2.63 -6.09 -7.44
C LEU A 289 -1.63 -6.08 -6.26
N GLN A 290 -2.08 -6.36 -5.04
CA GLN A 290 -1.22 -6.49 -3.86
C GLN A 290 -0.29 -7.69 -4.00
N TYR A 291 -0.83 -8.87 -4.36
CA TYR A 291 -0.01 -10.07 -4.61
C TYR A 291 1.07 -9.82 -5.65
N ASP A 292 0.73 -9.15 -6.76
CA ASP A 292 1.74 -8.78 -7.76
C ASP A 292 2.79 -7.83 -7.22
N LEU A 293 2.42 -6.79 -6.48
CA LEU A 293 3.37 -5.84 -5.91
C LEU A 293 4.33 -6.49 -4.93
N ALA A 294 3.85 -7.34 -4.02
CA ALA A 294 4.72 -8.04 -3.06
C ALA A 294 5.67 -9.01 -3.76
N ILE A 295 5.16 -9.80 -4.71
CA ILE A 295 5.99 -10.72 -5.51
C ILE A 295 7.02 -9.95 -6.34
N TRP A 296 6.60 -8.87 -6.99
CA TRP A 296 7.47 -8.03 -7.79
C TRP A 296 8.57 -7.40 -6.93
N HIS A 297 8.23 -6.82 -5.79
CA HIS A 297 9.18 -6.20 -4.86
C HIS A 297 10.17 -7.23 -4.29
N SER A 298 9.71 -8.45 -4.00
CA SER A 298 10.61 -9.51 -3.51
C SER A 298 11.67 -9.95 -4.53
N ARG A 299 11.42 -9.73 -5.82
CA ARG A 299 12.35 -10.10 -6.91
C ARG A 299 13.33 -8.99 -7.23
N TYR A 300 12.82 -7.78 -7.34
CA TYR A 300 13.61 -6.62 -7.72
C TYR A 300 13.98 -5.86 -6.45
N ILE A 301 15.08 -6.25 -5.82
CA ILE A 301 15.54 -5.61 -4.58
C ILE A 301 16.46 -4.42 -4.88
N ASN A 302 17.10 -4.39 -6.06
CA ASN A 302 17.99 -3.31 -6.49
C ASN A 302 17.42 -2.60 -7.71
N ASN A 303 17.74 -1.32 -7.89
CA ASN A 303 17.33 -0.52 -9.06
C ASN A 303 15.81 -0.53 -9.33
N LEU A 304 15.01 -0.57 -8.26
CA LEU A 304 13.54 -0.59 -8.30
C LEU A 304 12.95 0.48 -9.22
N GLY A 305 13.43 1.72 -9.10
CA GLY A 305 13.02 2.84 -9.95
C GLY A 305 13.26 2.57 -11.46
N THR A 306 14.38 1.95 -11.81
CA THR A 306 14.66 1.56 -13.20
C THR A 306 13.72 0.46 -13.68
N HIS A 307 13.45 -0.54 -12.83
CA HIS A 307 12.57 -1.66 -13.19
C HIS A 307 11.13 -1.21 -13.43
N ILE A 308 10.57 -0.41 -12.52
CA ILE A 308 9.20 0.10 -12.64
C ILE A 308 9.04 1.09 -13.81
N MET A 309 10.08 1.87 -14.13
CA MET A 309 10.01 2.84 -15.23
C MET A 309 10.26 2.23 -16.61
N ARG A 310 11.06 1.15 -16.72
CA ARG A 310 11.62 0.74 -18.03
C ARG A 310 11.44 -0.71 -18.44
N SER A 311 11.48 -1.68 -17.52
CA SER A 311 11.66 -3.10 -17.91
C SER A 311 10.55 -4.03 -17.45
N HIS A 312 10.26 -4.07 -16.15
CA HIS A 312 9.33 -5.02 -15.57
C HIS A 312 8.35 -4.27 -14.68
N LYS A 313 7.21 -3.89 -15.23
CA LYS A 313 6.18 -3.14 -14.50
C LYS A 313 5.29 -4.09 -13.68
N PRO A 314 4.97 -3.77 -12.42
CA PRO A 314 3.90 -4.44 -11.71
C PRO A 314 2.54 -4.12 -12.37
N LEU A 315 1.55 -4.97 -12.16
CA LEU A 315 0.19 -4.84 -12.72
C LEU A 315 -0.43 -3.47 -12.39
N LEU A 316 -0.23 -2.97 -11.16
CA LEU A 316 -0.76 -1.67 -10.75
C LEU A 316 -0.18 -0.51 -11.58
N ALA A 317 1.06 -0.62 -12.07
CA ALA A 317 1.62 0.42 -12.93
C ALA A 317 0.89 0.55 -14.28
N PHE A 318 0.33 -0.54 -14.81
CA PHE A 318 -0.52 -0.49 -16.02
C PHE A 318 -1.88 0.15 -15.74
N VAL A 319 -2.42 0.01 -14.53
CA VAL A 319 -3.65 0.70 -14.12
C VAL A 319 -3.42 2.20 -13.96
N LEU A 320 -2.31 2.60 -13.33
CA LEU A 320 -2.02 4.00 -13.01
C LEU A 320 -1.52 4.81 -14.23
N TRP A 321 -0.67 4.20 -15.07
CA TRP A 321 0.06 4.89 -16.14
C TRP A 321 -0.09 4.24 -17.52
N SER A 322 -0.85 3.14 -17.62
CA SER A 322 -0.94 2.35 -18.85
C SER A 322 0.45 1.92 -19.34
N ASP A 323 0.62 1.69 -20.65
CA ASP A 323 1.92 1.36 -21.24
C ASP A 323 2.84 2.59 -21.38
N ASN A 324 2.47 3.77 -20.86
CA ASN A 324 3.24 5.00 -21.03
C ASN A 324 4.39 5.09 -20.01
N THR A 325 5.62 4.94 -20.50
CA THR A 325 6.85 5.05 -19.70
C THR A 325 7.19 6.49 -19.31
N VAL A 326 6.77 7.48 -20.10
CA VAL A 326 7.05 8.91 -19.84
C VAL A 326 6.26 9.40 -18.61
N TYR A 327 5.04 8.91 -18.43
CA TYR A 327 4.19 9.30 -17.29
C TYR A 327 4.41 8.45 -16.03
N THR A 328 5.28 7.43 -16.07
CA THR A 328 5.50 6.57 -14.89
C THR A 328 6.06 7.39 -13.73
N GLY A 329 5.40 7.33 -12.58
CA GLY A 329 5.68 8.15 -11.40
C GLY A 329 4.94 9.51 -11.35
N ALA A 330 4.24 9.92 -12.41
CA ALA A 330 3.42 11.13 -12.37
C ALA A 330 2.03 10.87 -11.75
N VAL A 331 1.43 11.88 -11.13
CA VAL A 331 0.04 11.79 -10.64
C VAL A 331 -0.93 12.00 -11.82
N THR A 332 -1.56 10.91 -12.29
CA THR A 332 -2.49 10.92 -13.43
C THR A 332 -3.94 11.11 -12.99
N SER A 333 -4.87 11.19 -13.94
CA SER A 333 -6.32 11.20 -13.66
C SER A 333 -6.77 9.95 -12.90
N ASN A 334 -6.24 8.77 -13.25
CA ASN A 334 -6.53 7.53 -12.53
C ASN A 334 -6.02 7.61 -11.08
N CYS A 335 -4.82 8.14 -10.85
CA CYS A 335 -4.31 8.34 -9.48
C CYS A 335 -5.23 9.27 -8.68
N ARG A 336 -5.60 10.41 -9.25
CA ARG A 336 -6.51 11.38 -8.58
C ARG A 336 -7.88 10.77 -8.29
N GLN A 337 -8.41 9.94 -9.18
CA GLN A 337 -9.70 9.29 -8.99
C GLN A 337 -9.66 8.28 -7.82
N ILE A 338 -8.58 7.49 -7.68
CA ILE A 338 -8.39 6.62 -6.50
C ILE A 338 -8.32 7.44 -5.22
N MET A 339 -7.54 8.53 -5.22
CA MET A 339 -7.45 9.44 -4.06
C MET A 339 -8.81 10.04 -3.71
N LYS A 340 -9.58 10.52 -4.71
CA LYS A 340 -10.93 11.08 -4.51
C LYS A 340 -11.89 10.06 -3.93
N LEU A 341 -11.92 8.84 -4.46
CA LEU A 341 -12.77 7.77 -3.91
C LEU A 341 -12.43 7.50 -2.44
N PHE A 342 -11.14 7.41 -2.09
CA PHE A 342 -10.72 7.29 -0.70
C PHE A 342 -11.24 8.44 0.16
N VAL A 343 -11.03 9.68 -0.28
CA VAL A 343 -11.45 10.89 0.42
C VAL A 343 -12.98 10.93 0.62
N HIS A 344 -13.75 10.69 -0.44
CA HIS A 344 -15.20 10.78 -0.41
C HIS A 344 -15.85 9.67 0.43
N LEU A 345 -15.43 8.41 0.31
CA LEU A 345 -16.01 7.33 1.12
C LEU A 345 -15.71 7.54 2.63
N ASN A 346 -14.53 8.06 2.97
CA ASN A 346 -14.19 8.43 4.35
C ASN A 346 -15.03 9.59 4.88
N HIS A 347 -15.25 10.61 4.04
CA HIS A 347 -16.11 11.74 4.36
C HIS A 347 -17.55 11.27 4.62
N LEU A 348 -18.10 10.47 3.71
CA LEU A 348 -19.46 9.92 3.75
C LEU A 348 -19.66 8.81 4.79
N ARG A 349 -18.60 8.41 5.51
CA ARG A 349 -18.63 7.39 6.58
C ARG A 349 -19.22 6.06 6.10
N TYR A 350 -18.78 5.60 4.95
CA TYR A 350 -19.14 4.27 4.45
C TYR A 350 -18.71 3.16 5.44
N PRO A 351 -19.28 1.95 5.36
CA PRO A 351 -18.93 0.85 6.26
C PRO A 351 -17.43 0.49 6.26
N ASP A 352 -16.91 0.05 7.42
CA ASP A 352 -15.49 -0.22 7.63
C ASP A 352 -14.90 -1.25 6.66
N ASN A 353 -15.68 -2.24 6.21
CA ASN A 353 -15.24 -3.19 5.18
C ASN A 353 -14.95 -2.49 3.84
N MET A 354 -15.79 -1.55 3.42
CA MET A 354 -15.61 -0.77 2.20
C MET A 354 -14.44 0.21 2.32
N LEU A 355 -14.31 0.86 3.49
CA LEU A 355 -13.19 1.75 3.78
C LEU A 355 -11.86 1.01 3.80
N ARG A 356 -11.83 -0.21 4.32
CA ARG A 356 -10.65 -1.08 4.28
C ARG A 356 -10.22 -1.39 2.84
N ILE A 357 -11.17 -1.72 1.95
CA ILE A 357 -10.89 -1.99 0.54
C ILE A 357 -10.24 -0.75 -0.12
N ILE A 358 -10.81 0.44 0.04
CA ILE A 358 -10.24 1.64 -0.59
C ILE A 358 -8.92 2.08 0.08
N ALA A 359 -8.74 1.84 1.38
CA ALA A 359 -7.46 2.06 2.05
C ALA A 359 -6.36 1.12 1.52
N MET A 360 -6.67 -0.16 1.28
CA MET A 360 -5.75 -1.11 0.63
C MET A 360 -5.37 -0.64 -0.78
N TRP A 361 -6.32 -0.08 -1.53
CA TRP A 361 -6.05 0.45 -2.86
C TRP A 361 -5.11 1.65 -2.84
N LEU A 362 -5.40 2.62 -1.95
CA LEU A 362 -4.57 3.80 -1.76
C LEU A 362 -3.15 3.39 -1.34
N ASN A 363 -3.02 2.45 -0.41
CA ASN A 363 -1.72 1.94 0.03
C ASN A 363 -0.95 1.26 -1.12
N ALA A 364 -1.59 0.40 -1.91
CA ALA A 364 -0.95 -0.24 -3.07
C ALA A 364 -0.42 0.82 -4.07
N MET A 365 -1.21 1.88 -4.30
CA MET A 365 -0.77 3.02 -5.11
C MET A 365 0.42 3.74 -4.47
N ILE A 366 0.37 4.07 -3.18
CA ILE A 366 1.47 4.73 -2.47
C ILE A 366 2.77 3.91 -2.53
N GLN A 367 2.71 2.59 -2.29
CA GLN A 367 3.88 1.72 -2.40
C GLN A 367 4.45 1.72 -3.83
N THR A 368 3.59 1.79 -4.84
CA THR A 368 4.02 1.88 -6.24
C THR A 368 4.75 3.20 -6.54
N PHE A 369 4.26 4.32 -5.99
CA PHE A 369 4.97 5.61 -6.05
C PHE A 369 6.31 5.56 -5.28
N TYR A 370 6.34 4.90 -4.12
CA TYR A 370 7.59 4.71 -3.36
C TYR A 370 8.64 3.93 -4.16
N PHE A 371 8.23 2.92 -4.94
CA PHE A 371 9.15 2.18 -5.81
C PHE A 371 9.70 3.00 -6.97
N CYS A 372 9.08 4.13 -7.33
CA CYS A 372 9.65 5.07 -8.29
C CYS A 372 10.81 5.89 -7.71
N GLU A 373 10.99 5.93 -6.39
CA GLU A 373 12.07 6.68 -5.76
C GLU A 373 13.45 6.05 -6.04
N SER A 374 14.44 6.93 -6.21
CA SER A 374 15.85 6.54 -6.30
C SER A 374 16.30 5.92 -4.97
N ASN A 375 16.98 4.78 -5.03
CA ASN A 375 17.46 4.07 -3.83
C ASN A 375 16.32 3.74 -2.84
N SER A 376 15.14 3.37 -3.33
CA SER A 376 14.02 2.93 -2.50
C SER A 376 14.31 1.66 -1.69
N ASN A 377 15.41 0.96 -2.00
CA ASN A 377 15.95 -0.20 -1.30
C ASN A 377 17.00 0.12 -0.21
N SER A 378 17.10 1.38 0.20
CA SER A 378 17.89 1.85 1.34
C SER A 378 17.09 2.90 2.11
N ASP A 379 17.58 3.27 3.30
CA ASP A 379 17.08 4.43 4.08
C ASP A 379 15.56 4.46 4.28
N TYR A 380 14.93 3.32 4.56
CA TYR A 380 13.47 3.19 4.57
C TYR A 380 12.84 3.95 5.75
N PRO A 381 11.83 4.82 5.49
CA PRO A 381 11.39 5.23 4.16
C PRO A 381 12.27 6.34 3.56
N ASN A 382 12.69 6.12 2.32
CA ASN A 382 13.39 7.12 1.53
C ASN A 382 12.36 7.98 0.77
N ILE A 383 12.04 9.15 1.32
CA ILE A 383 11.03 10.06 0.78
C ILE A 383 11.68 11.04 -0.21
N GLY A 384 11.45 10.83 -1.50
CA GLY A 384 11.98 11.65 -2.57
C GLY A 384 10.92 12.50 -3.26
N LYS A 385 11.07 12.66 -4.58
CA LYS A 385 10.26 13.58 -5.40
C LYS A 385 8.84 13.07 -5.57
N TYR A 386 8.68 11.77 -5.83
CA TYR A 386 7.41 11.18 -6.24
C TYR A 386 6.42 11.12 -5.08
N CYS A 387 6.89 10.72 -3.89
CA CYS A 387 6.08 10.71 -2.67
C CYS A 387 5.68 12.13 -2.24
N LYS A 388 6.60 13.11 -2.35
CA LYS A 388 6.27 14.52 -2.07
C LYS A 388 5.22 15.06 -3.02
N GLN A 389 5.37 14.81 -4.33
CA GLN A 389 4.38 15.23 -5.31
C GLN A 389 3.01 14.56 -5.06
N PHE A 390 3.01 13.27 -4.72
CA PHE A 390 1.79 12.54 -4.34
C PHE A 390 1.10 13.22 -3.15
N ALA A 391 1.82 13.51 -2.07
CA ALA A 391 1.24 14.13 -0.87
C ALA A 391 0.66 15.52 -1.16
N THR A 392 1.35 16.34 -1.95
CA THR A 392 0.85 17.64 -2.39
C THR A 392 -0.44 17.51 -3.21
N GLU A 393 -0.51 16.57 -4.14
CA GLU A 393 -1.72 16.34 -4.94
C GLU A 393 -2.87 15.78 -4.11
N PHE A 394 -2.58 14.92 -3.14
CA PHE A 394 -3.57 14.41 -2.19
C PHE A 394 -4.12 15.54 -1.31
N HIS A 395 -3.24 16.39 -0.78
CA HIS A 395 -3.63 17.52 0.07
C HIS A 395 -4.62 18.47 -0.64
N LYS A 396 -4.43 18.72 -1.95
CA LYS A 396 -5.36 19.50 -2.77
C LYS A 396 -6.79 18.94 -2.79
N LEU A 397 -6.97 17.63 -2.58
CA LEU A 397 -8.28 16.99 -2.58
C LEU A 397 -9.00 17.10 -1.24
N ILE A 398 -8.26 17.19 -0.14
CA ILE A 398 -8.83 17.33 1.22
C ILE A 398 -8.95 18.80 1.64
N THR A 399 -8.27 19.70 0.95
CA THR A 399 -8.37 21.14 1.19
C THR A 399 -9.79 21.63 0.89
N GLY A 400 -10.41 22.33 1.84
CA GLY A 400 -11.80 22.79 1.73
C GLY A 400 -12.84 21.81 2.26
N MET A 401 -12.44 20.61 2.71
CA MET A 401 -13.35 19.70 3.40
C MET A 401 -13.57 20.11 4.87
N PRO A 402 -14.68 19.70 5.51
CA PRO A 402 -14.86 19.90 6.94
C PRO A 402 -13.75 19.24 7.77
N CYS A 403 -13.29 19.91 8.83
CA CYS A 403 -12.17 19.46 9.67
C CYS A 403 -12.32 18.01 10.16
N ASP A 404 -13.51 17.62 10.65
CA ASP A 404 -13.78 16.24 11.05
C ASP A 404 -13.57 15.23 9.92
N SER A 405 -13.82 15.62 8.67
CA SER A 405 -13.60 14.75 7.52
C SER A 405 -12.11 14.61 7.25
N ILE A 406 -11.36 15.71 7.31
CA ILE A 406 -9.90 15.71 7.17
C ILE A 406 -9.28 14.81 8.24
N ASN A 407 -9.68 14.96 9.50
CA ASN A 407 -9.22 14.12 10.62
C ASN A 407 -9.45 12.63 10.36
N ARG A 408 -10.69 12.24 9.98
CA ARG A 408 -11.00 10.85 9.62
C ARG A 408 -10.16 10.33 8.45
N ILE A 409 -9.92 11.17 7.44
CA ILE A 409 -9.13 10.81 6.27
C ILE A 409 -7.67 10.57 6.69
N LEU A 410 -7.08 11.49 7.47
CA LEU A 410 -5.70 11.39 7.96
C LEU A 410 -5.49 10.14 8.82
N ASP A 411 -6.42 9.84 9.73
CA ASP A 411 -6.36 8.64 10.59
C ASP A 411 -6.21 7.35 9.79
N ARG A 412 -6.84 7.28 8.61
CA ARG A 412 -6.98 6.06 7.81
C ARG A 412 -5.97 5.93 6.67
N ILE A 413 -5.08 6.92 6.47
CA ILE A 413 -4.02 6.82 5.47
C ILE A 413 -3.00 5.76 5.91
N GLU A 414 -2.71 4.82 5.04
CA GLU A 414 -1.56 3.93 5.20
C GLU A 414 -0.74 3.99 3.90
N PRO A 415 0.60 3.91 3.98
CA PRO A 415 1.43 3.63 5.15
C PRO A 415 1.75 4.88 6.00
N GLN A 416 2.28 4.66 7.21
CA GLN A 416 2.62 5.71 8.17
C GLN A 416 3.50 6.84 7.60
N PHE A 417 4.48 6.53 6.75
CA PHE A 417 5.33 7.59 6.17
C PHE A 417 4.55 8.56 5.29
N MET A 418 3.50 8.09 4.60
CA MET A 418 2.66 8.92 3.75
C MET A 418 1.63 9.68 4.59
N LYS A 419 1.10 9.06 5.65
CA LYS A 419 0.28 9.74 6.67
C LYS A 419 1.03 10.93 7.25
N HIS A 420 2.28 10.71 7.67
CA HIS A 420 3.18 11.77 8.14
C HIS A 420 3.40 12.85 7.09
N LEU A 421 3.69 12.49 5.84
CA LEU A 421 3.99 13.46 4.78
C LEU A 421 2.79 14.35 4.45
N ILE A 422 1.59 13.76 4.32
CA ILE A 422 0.35 14.51 4.07
C ILE A 422 -0.03 15.36 5.29
N GLY A 423 0.11 14.82 6.51
CA GLY A 423 -0.12 15.55 7.75
C GLY A 423 0.80 16.77 7.89
N MET A 424 2.10 16.61 7.60
CA MET A 424 3.06 17.73 7.57
C MET A 424 2.69 18.78 6.52
N THR A 425 2.26 18.37 5.33
CA THR A 425 1.77 19.30 4.31
C THR A 425 0.55 20.08 4.81
N HIS A 426 -0.37 19.41 5.50
CA HIS A 426 -1.55 20.05 6.08
C HIS A 426 -1.19 21.06 7.19
N ILE A 427 -0.34 20.66 8.16
CA ILE A 427 0.12 21.52 9.25
C ILE A 427 0.77 22.80 8.72
N LYS A 428 1.68 22.69 7.74
CA LYS A 428 2.38 23.85 7.17
C LYS A 428 1.46 24.84 6.46
N ILE A 429 0.27 24.38 6.05
CA ILE A 429 -0.74 25.22 5.40
C ILE A 429 -1.67 25.84 6.44
N LEU A 430 -2.07 25.09 7.47
CA LEU A 430 -2.83 25.63 8.61
C LEU A 430 -2.03 26.69 9.38
N HIS A 431 -0.74 26.41 9.62
CA HIS A 431 0.17 27.32 10.30
C HIS A 431 1.49 27.36 9.51
N PRO A 432 1.82 28.49 8.84
CA PRO A 432 3.04 28.63 8.03
C PRO A 432 4.33 28.47 8.84
N ILE A 433 4.77 27.22 9.03
CA ILE A 433 5.95 26.85 9.79
C ILE A 433 7.06 26.38 8.82
N GLN A 434 8.28 26.86 9.04
CA GLN A 434 9.44 26.53 8.21
C GLN A 434 10.17 25.25 8.65
N ASP A 435 9.82 24.65 9.78
CA ASP A 435 10.47 23.43 10.27
C ASP A 435 9.97 22.17 9.51
N ASP A 436 10.89 21.25 9.25
CA ASP A 436 10.63 19.99 8.56
C ASP A 436 10.42 18.82 9.53
N TYR A 437 10.67 19.01 10.82
CA TYR A 437 10.51 17.99 11.86
C TYR A 437 9.31 18.28 12.76
N ILE A 438 8.33 17.37 12.73
CA ILE A 438 7.13 17.45 13.56
C ILE A 438 7.44 17.63 15.05
N SER A 439 8.49 16.99 15.56
CA SER A 439 8.89 17.11 16.97
C SER A 439 9.34 18.53 17.33
N ASN A 440 10.05 19.23 16.45
CA ASN A 440 10.43 20.63 16.66
C ASN A 440 9.22 21.57 16.57
N ILE A 441 8.29 21.28 15.65
CA ILE A 441 7.02 22.00 15.57
C ILE A 441 6.26 21.91 16.89
N LEU A 442 6.12 20.70 17.46
CA LEU A 442 5.48 20.53 18.77
C LEU A 442 6.25 21.20 19.91
N ILE A 443 7.58 21.13 19.92
CA ILE A 443 8.40 21.82 20.93
C ILE A 443 8.09 23.31 20.94
N ASN A 444 8.05 23.95 19.77
CA ASN A 444 7.74 25.38 19.65
C ASN A 444 6.28 25.65 20.02
N PHE A 445 5.35 24.82 19.54
CA PHE A 445 3.93 24.90 19.90
C PHE A 445 3.72 24.90 21.42
N PHE A 446 4.46 24.03 22.14
CA PHE A 446 4.41 23.94 23.59
C PHE A 446 5.10 25.09 24.32
N LYS A 447 6.32 25.46 23.91
CA LYS A 447 7.09 26.54 24.55
C LYS A 447 6.42 27.90 24.39
N GLU A 448 5.88 28.17 23.21
CA GLU A 448 5.29 29.47 22.87
C GLU A 448 3.78 29.54 23.16
N ARG A 449 3.17 28.45 23.69
CA ARG A 449 1.74 28.37 23.99
C ARG A 449 0.86 28.74 22.79
N GLN A 450 1.24 28.26 21.60
CA GLN A 450 0.61 28.64 20.34
C GLN A 450 -0.88 28.24 20.26
N TRP A 451 -1.35 27.32 21.12
CA TRP A 451 -2.79 26.99 21.24
C TRP A 451 -3.65 28.20 21.61
N SER A 452 -3.09 29.21 22.27
CA SER A 452 -3.82 30.44 22.61
C SER A 452 -4.29 31.26 21.40
N ALA A 453 -3.72 31.00 20.22
CA ALA A 453 -4.11 31.64 18.97
C ALA A 453 -5.36 30.99 18.31
N PHE A 454 -5.82 29.86 18.83
CA PHE A 454 -6.94 29.11 18.28
C PHE A 454 -8.21 29.33 19.12
N PRO A 455 -9.40 29.34 18.48
CA PRO A 455 -10.66 29.41 19.23
C PRO A 455 -10.81 28.18 20.14
N PRO A 456 -11.29 28.34 21.38
CA PRO A 456 -11.56 27.22 22.27
C PRO A 456 -12.67 26.34 21.69
N ASP A 457 -12.48 25.03 21.76
CA ASP A 457 -13.41 24.01 21.26
C ASP A 457 -13.55 22.95 22.37
N ASP A 458 -14.80 22.75 22.83
CA ASP A 458 -15.11 21.83 23.94
C ASP A 458 -15.19 20.37 23.48
N ASN A 459 -15.08 20.09 22.17
CA ASN A 459 -15.15 18.73 21.67
C ASN A 459 -13.89 17.94 22.03
N GLU A 460 -14.03 16.63 22.28
CA GLU A 460 -12.89 15.75 22.46
C GLU A 460 -12.26 15.38 21.10
N VAL A 461 -10.94 15.17 21.08
CA VAL A 461 -10.24 14.62 19.91
C VAL A 461 -10.56 13.13 19.78
N ILE A 462 -11.32 12.77 18.75
CA ILE A 462 -11.75 11.39 18.48
C ILE A 462 -10.83 10.77 17.41
N ILE A 463 -9.93 9.88 17.82
CA ILE A 463 -9.10 9.08 16.91
C ILE A 463 -9.90 7.89 16.39
N CYS A 464 -9.95 7.71 15.07
CA CYS A 464 -10.61 6.55 14.47
C CYS A 464 -9.97 5.23 14.91
N ARG A 465 -10.79 4.19 15.04
CA ARG A 465 -10.28 2.83 15.27
C ARG A 465 -9.46 2.35 14.06
N PRO A 466 -8.36 1.59 14.27
CA PRO A 466 -7.60 1.02 13.17
C PRO A 466 -8.45 0.10 12.29
N LEU A 467 -8.36 0.26 10.96
CA LEU A 467 -9.06 -0.59 9.99
C LEU A 467 -8.39 -1.97 9.80
N PHE A 468 -7.09 -2.07 10.10
CA PHE A 468 -6.28 -3.25 9.85
C PHE A 468 -5.83 -3.89 11.16
N LEU A 469 -6.11 -5.18 11.32
CA LEU A 469 -5.58 -6.03 12.40
C LEU A 469 -4.30 -6.73 11.93
N LYS A 470 -3.48 -7.21 12.87
CA LYS A 470 -2.22 -7.91 12.55
C LYS A 470 -2.47 -9.06 11.56
N PRO A 471 -1.62 -9.21 10.52
CA PRO A 471 -1.77 -10.24 9.50
C PRO A 471 -1.71 -11.65 10.10
N ILE A 472 -2.56 -12.54 9.60
CA ILE A 472 -2.61 -13.94 10.02
C ILE A 472 -1.85 -14.78 8.99
N LYS A 473 -0.80 -15.49 9.41
CA LYS A 473 -0.12 -16.47 8.58
C LYS A 473 -1.04 -17.68 8.38
N ILE A 474 -1.44 -17.98 7.14
CA ILE A 474 -2.35 -19.10 6.87
C ILE A 474 -1.61 -20.34 6.39
N SER A 475 -1.96 -21.49 6.97
CA SER A 475 -1.56 -22.81 6.50
C SER A 475 -2.61 -23.38 5.54
N GLY A 476 -2.30 -23.39 4.24
CA GLY A 476 -3.08 -24.09 3.19
C GLY A 476 -4.14 -23.23 2.47
N VAL A 477 -4.05 -23.20 1.13
CA VAL A 477 -4.95 -22.41 0.24
C VAL A 477 -6.42 -22.73 0.49
N LEU A 478 -6.82 -24.00 0.56
CA LEU A 478 -8.23 -24.37 0.69
C LEU A 478 -8.83 -23.94 2.03
N ASN A 479 -8.09 -24.15 3.13
CA ASN A 479 -8.50 -23.70 4.46
C ASN A 479 -8.59 -22.17 4.52
N PHE A 480 -7.67 -21.48 3.85
CA PHE A 480 -7.73 -20.03 3.68
C PHE A 480 -9.02 -19.57 3.01
N VAL A 481 -9.27 -20.04 1.78
CA VAL A 481 -10.40 -19.51 1.02
C VAL A 481 -11.73 -19.90 1.69
N THR A 482 -11.77 -21.06 2.35
CA THR A 482 -12.89 -21.49 3.20
C THR A 482 -13.09 -20.59 4.42
N LYS A 483 -12.03 -20.17 5.11
CA LYS A 483 -12.14 -19.23 6.24
C LYS A 483 -12.56 -17.83 5.78
N LYS A 484 -12.04 -17.37 4.64
CA LYS A 484 -12.44 -16.10 3.99
C LYS A 484 -13.92 -16.12 3.68
N PHE A 485 -14.41 -17.22 3.11
CA PHE A 485 -15.84 -17.49 2.87
C PHE A 485 -16.66 -17.33 4.15
N PHE A 486 -16.36 -18.09 5.21
CA PHE A 486 -17.15 -18.03 6.46
C PHE A 486 -17.10 -16.67 7.16
N THR A 487 -15.94 -15.99 7.13
CA THR A 487 -15.80 -14.67 7.76
C THR A 487 -16.55 -13.60 6.96
N HIS A 488 -16.54 -13.70 5.64
CA HIS A 488 -17.29 -12.79 4.77
C HIS A 488 -18.81 -13.02 4.95
N ASN A 489 -19.29 -14.27 4.96
CA ASN A 489 -20.68 -14.60 5.23
C ASN A 489 -21.14 -14.01 6.58
N ALA A 490 -20.39 -14.24 7.66
CA ALA A 490 -20.75 -13.73 8.98
C ALA A 490 -20.84 -12.19 9.02
N ASN A 491 -19.95 -11.49 8.32
CA ASN A 491 -19.98 -10.03 8.24
C ASN A 491 -21.14 -9.50 7.39
N VAL A 492 -21.46 -10.19 6.29
CA VAL A 492 -22.58 -9.78 5.42
C VAL A 492 -23.92 -10.12 6.07
N GLU A 493 -24.09 -11.26 6.73
CA GLU A 493 -25.29 -11.60 7.51
C GLU A 493 -25.53 -10.61 8.67
N ALA A 494 -24.46 -10.20 9.35
CA ALA A 494 -24.53 -9.16 10.38
C ALA A 494 -24.89 -7.78 9.82
N ALA A 495 -24.52 -7.47 8.57
CA ALA A 495 -24.87 -6.21 7.90
C ALA A 495 -26.29 -6.23 7.30
N SER A 496 -26.72 -7.37 6.75
CA SER A 496 -28.02 -7.54 6.08
C SER A 496 -29.19 -7.70 7.05
N SER A 497 -28.95 -8.08 8.31
CA SER A 497 -29.94 -8.04 9.39
C SER A 497 -30.29 -6.62 9.86
N ALA A 498 -29.53 -5.60 9.44
CA ALA A 498 -29.85 -4.19 9.62
C ALA A 498 -30.60 -3.67 8.38
N ASN A 499 -31.93 -3.78 8.38
CA ASN A 499 -32.77 -3.18 7.33
C ASN A 499 -32.49 -1.67 7.19
N ASN A 500 -32.37 -1.20 5.93
CA ASN A 500 -32.06 0.18 5.50
C ASN A 500 -30.62 0.67 5.76
N ILE A 501 -29.62 0.05 5.14
CA ILE A 501 -28.33 0.73 4.94
C ILE A 501 -28.49 1.77 3.81
N GLY A 502 -28.92 2.98 4.18
CA GLY A 502 -28.85 4.12 3.29
C GLY A 502 -27.39 4.58 3.14
N TYR A 503 -26.76 4.28 2.01
CA TYR A 503 -25.44 4.84 1.70
C TYR A 503 -25.56 6.34 1.42
N ALA A 504 -24.81 7.18 2.13
CA ALA A 504 -24.84 8.63 1.90
C ALA A 504 -24.38 8.99 0.48
N LYS A 505 -24.83 10.15 -0.01
CA LYS A 505 -24.42 10.72 -1.30
C LYS A 505 -23.54 11.94 -1.06
N LEU A 506 -22.61 12.16 -1.98
CA LEU A 506 -21.73 13.32 -1.97
C LEU A 506 -22.51 14.54 -2.47
N ASP A 507 -22.82 15.44 -1.55
CA ASP A 507 -23.32 16.77 -1.88
C ASP A 507 -22.13 17.72 -2.01
N THR A 508 -21.81 18.09 -3.24
CA THR A 508 -20.68 18.98 -3.54
C THR A 508 -20.93 20.44 -3.21
N GLU A 509 -22.19 20.85 -3.04
CA GLU A 509 -22.54 22.24 -2.71
C GLU A 509 -22.14 22.60 -1.27
N ILE A 510 -22.09 21.60 -0.38
CA ILE A 510 -21.69 21.75 1.03
C ILE A 510 -20.22 22.19 1.19
N PHE A 511 -19.35 21.90 0.23
CA PHE A 511 -17.92 22.26 0.30
C PHE A 511 -17.62 23.71 -0.12
N ALA A 512 -18.56 24.41 -0.76
CA ALA A 512 -18.28 25.71 -1.38
C ALA A 512 -18.26 26.89 -0.38
N ASP A 513 -18.94 26.78 0.77
CA ASP A 513 -19.23 27.95 1.63
C ASP A 513 -18.69 27.87 3.06
N LYS A 514 -17.95 26.82 3.43
CA LYS A 514 -17.36 26.74 4.77
C LYS A 514 -15.94 27.31 4.76
N LYS A 515 -15.76 28.49 5.36
CA LYS A 515 -14.45 28.91 5.88
C LYS A 515 -13.90 27.75 6.71
N LEU A 516 -12.61 27.42 6.55
CA LEU A 516 -11.95 26.50 7.47
C LEU A 516 -12.19 27.03 8.88
N ASP A 517 -12.93 26.26 9.66
CA ASP A 517 -13.00 26.47 11.10
C ASP A 517 -11.73 25.85 11.66
N ASP A 518 -10.66 26.65 11.70
CA ASP A 518 -9.35 26.27 12.22
C ASP A 518 -9.44 26.13 13.74
N SER A 519 -10.22 25.16 14.23
CA SER A 519 -10.39 24.91 15.65
C SER A 519 -9.13 24.32 16.26
N LEU A 520 -8.91 24.58 17.54
CA LEU A 520 -7.79 23.99 18.28
C LEU A 520 -7.80 22.46 18.18
N ASN A 521 -8.99 21.85 18.17
CA ASN A 521 -9.15 20.41 18.07
C ASN A 521 -8.63 19.83 16.77
N HIS A 522 -8.98 20.46 15.65
CA HIS A 522 -8.50 20.05 14.34
C HIS A 522 -6.98 20.12 14.24
N PHE A 523 -6.39 21.20 14.74
CA PHE A 523 -4.95 21.39 14.72
C PHE A 523 -4.23 20.38 15.62
N VAL A 524 -4.70 20.19 16.85
CA VAL A 524 -4.14 19.21 17.80
C VAL A 524 -4.29 17.77 17.30
N HIS A 525 -5.43 17.40 16.72
CA HIS A 525 -5.63 16.10 16.07
C HIS A 525 -4.58 15.89 14.97
N THR A 526 -4.44 16.86 14.08
CA THR A 526 -3.47 16.79 12.97
C THR A 526 -2.04 16.63 13.50
N LEU A 527 -1.64 17.40 14.52
CA LEU A 527 -0.33 17.27 15.16
C LEU A 527 -0.12 15.88 15.77
N TYR A 528 -1.12 15.37 16.50
CA TYR A 528 -1.08 14.04 17.13
C TYR A 528 -0.88 12.93 16.10
N VAL A 529 -1.74 12.87 15.09
CA VAL A 529 -1.69 11.82 14.06
C VAL A 529 -0.41 11.89 13.25
N THR A 530 0.07 13.11 12.95
CA THR A 530 1.33 13.31 12.22
C THR A 530 2.55 12.88 13.03
N LEU A 531 2.54 13.13 14.35
CA LEU A 531 3.60 12.68 15.26
C LEU A 531 3.57 11.17 15.43
N GLU A 532 2.40 10.58 15.68
CA GLU A 532 2.23 9.12 15.80
C GLU A 532 2.76 8.42 14.55
N ALA A 533 2.36 8.89 13.37
CA ALA A 533 2.84 8.38 12.09
C ALA A 533 4.36 8.51 11.94
N PHE A 534 4.94 9.64 12.35
CA PHE A 534 6.37 9.86 12.32
C PHE A 534 7.14 8.89 13.23
N LEU A 535 6.65 8.68 14.46
CA LEU A 535 7.26 7.77 15.42
C LEU A 535 7.17 6.32 14.97
N ASN A 536 6.00 5.88 14.51
CA ASN A 536 5.80 4.52 13.98
C ASN A 536 6.64 4.26 12.72
N CYS A 537 6.85 5.30 11.91
CA CYS A 537 7.61 5.21 10.67
C CYS A 537 9.11 4.99 10.90
N TYR A 538 9.71 5.67 11.89
CA TYR A 538 11.14 5.57 12.17
C TYR A 538 11.45 4.60 13.32
N ASP A 539 10.47 4.19 14.13
CA ASP A 539 10.59 3.24 15.24
C ASP A 539 11.90 3.40 16.04
N VAL A 540 12.08 4.61 16.56
CA VAL A 540 13.28 5.02 17.32
C VAL A 540 13.46 4.15 18.57
N HIS A 541 12.35 3.66 19.14
CA HIS A 541 12.36 2.75 20.26
C HIS A 541 13.02 1.42 19.89
N ALA A 542 12.61 0.78 18.79
CA ALA A 542 13.25 -0.46 18.33
C ALA A 542 14.74 -0.26 18.01
N VAL A 543 15.14 0.93 17.50
CA VAL A 543 16.56 1.25 17.31
C VAL A 543 17.31 1.31 18.63
N GLN A 544 16.73 1.96 19.66
CA GLN A 544 17.34 2.03 20.98
C GLN A 544 17.46 0.65 21.64
N GLU A 545 16.42 -0.18 21.57
CA GLU A 545 16.45 -1.56 22.07
C GLU A 545 17.50 -2.41 21.37
N MET A 546 17.55 -2.35 20.03
CA MET A 546 18.54 -3.08 19.24
C MET A 546 19.96 -2.61 19.54
N TRP A 547 20.14 -1.30 19.71
CA TRP A 547 21.44 -0.73 20.06
C TRP A 547 21.91 -1.19 21.45
N ASN A 548 21.01 -1.21 22.45
CA ASN A 548 21.29 -1.74 23.78
C ASN A 548 21.71 -3.21 23.70
N LYS A 549 20.93 -4.04 22.99
CA LYS A 549 21.23 -5.46 22.77
C LYS A 549 22.60 -5.70 22.13
N LEU A 550 22.96 -4.90 21.12
CA LEU A 550 24.28 -4.99 20.46
C LEU A 550 25.44 -4.57 21.37
N ASN A 551 25.19 -3.67 22.33
CA ASN A 551 26.18 -3.26 23.32
C ASN A 551 26.28 -4.23 24.52
N GLU A 552 25.22 -4.98 24.82
CA GLU A 552 25.17 -5.99 25.88
C GLU A 552 25.76 -7.35 25.47
N THR A 553 25.88 -7.63 24.17
CA THR A 553 26.42 -8.90 23.68
C THR A 553 27.93 -8.99 23.99
N PRO A 554 28.39 -9.93 24.84
CA PRO A 554 29.79 -9.99 25.25
C PRO A 554 30.70 -10.43 24.10
N ILE A 555 31.96 -9.97 24.14
CA ILE A 555 33.03 -10.34 23.23
C ILE A 555 33.20 -11.86 23.28
N LYS A 556 32.68 -12.58 22.29
CA LYS A 556 33.16 -13.91 21.95
C LYS A 556 34.00 -13.76 20.70
N GLU A 557 35.32 -13.80 20.90
CA GLU A 557 36.27 -14.19 19.86
C GLU A 557 35.91 -15.62 19.44
N ASN A 558 35.03 -15.73 18.45
CA ASN A 558 34.90 -16.87 17.54
C ASN A 558 33.84 -16.50 16.51
N ASP A 559 34.32 -15.89 15.43
CA ASP A 559 33.65 -15.86 14.14
C ASP A 559 33.35 -17.29 13.71
N ASN A 560 32.11 -17.74 13.98
CA ASN A 560 31.36 -18.74 13.21
C ASN A 560 30.04 -19.09 13.93
N GLN A 561 29.24 -18.08 14.25
CA GLN A 561 27.82 -18.33 14.51
C GLN A 561 27.00 -17.79 13.34
N ASN A 562 26.65 -18.75 12.48
CA ASN A 562 25.54 -18.71 11.53
C ASN A 562 24.27 -18.22 12.24
N ASN A 563 24.11 -16.91 12.36
CA ASN A 563 22.77 -16.34 12.32
C ASN A 563 22.33 -16.48 10.86
N PRO A 564 21.12 -17.00 10.57
CA PRO A 564 20.59 -16.97 9.23
C PRO A 564 20.31 -15.50 8.89
N THR A 565 21.33 -14.78 8.41
CA THR A 565 21.14 -13.51 7.74
C THR A 565 20.24 -13.80 6.56
N THR A 566 19.03 -13.24 6.62
CA THR A 566 18.15 -13.23 5.47
C THR A 566 18.90 -12.60 4.30
N PHE A 567 18.82 -13.17 3.10
CA PHE A 567 19.50 -12.70 1.88
C PHE A 567 19.32 -11.19 1.57
N GLN A 568 18.37 -10.54 2.23
CA GLN A 568 18.09 -9.10 2.14
C GLN A 568 19.02 -8.22 2.99
N ASP A 569 19.54 -8.71 4.13
CA ASP A 569 20.35 -7.91 5.06
C ASP A 569 21.70 -7.48 4.45
N ASP A 570 22.24 -8.29 3.54
CA ASP A 570 23.52 -8.03 2.88
C ASP A 570 23.41 -7.02 1.73
N LYS A 571 22.21 -6.82 1.17
CA LYS A 571 21.97 -5.88 0.05
C LYS A 571 21.40 -4.54 0.50
N TYR A 572 20.82 -4.50 1.70
CA TYR A 572 20.27 -3.29 2.28
C TYR A 572 21.36 -2.42 2.89
N ASN A 573 21.34 -1.12 2.58
CA ASN A 573 22.30 -0.16 3.10
C ASN A 573 21.61 1.03 3.74
N VAL A 574 22.32 1.69 4.66
CA VAL A 574 21.91 2.96 5.27
C VAL A 574 22.98 4.02 5.06
N THR A 575 22.56 5.24 4.74
CA THR A 575 23.48 6.36 4.51
C THR A 575 23.86 7.08 5.81
N ALA A 576 24.96 7.83 5.77
CA ALA A 576 25.38 8.66 6.91
C ALA A 576 24.34 9.74 7.24
N GLU A 577 23.64 10.27 6.23
CA GLU A 577 22.57 11.25 6.41
C GLU A 577 21.38 10.63 7.13
N PHE A 578 21.00 9.40 6.78
CA PHE A 578 19.94 8.66 7.45
C PHE A 578 20.29 8.36 8.92
N ILE A 579 21.53 7.95 9.20
CA ILE A 579 22.00 7.75 10.59
C ILE A 579 21.98 9.06 11.37
N LYS A 580 22.39 10.19 10.76
CA LYS A 580 22.32 11.51 11.38
C LYS A 580 20.87 11.87 11.72
N LYS A 581 19.94 11.60 10.80
CA LYS A 581 18.50 11.82 11.00
C LYS A 581 18.00 11.10 12.26
N TYR A 582 18.33 9.83 12.48
CA TYR A 582 17.95 9.12 13.71
C TYR A 582 18.47 9.81 14.99
N LYS A 583 19.71 10.30 14.98
CA LYS A 583 20.27 11.01 16.13
C LYS A 583 19.53 12.32 16.40
N ASP A 584 19.20 13.06 15.34
CA ASP A 584 18.47 14.31 15.43
C ASP A 584 17.05 14.06 15.97
N ILE A 585 16.39 12.99 15.51
CA ILE A 585 15.09 12.55 16.03
C ILE A 585 15.20 12.21 17.52
N MET A 586 16.15 11.37 17.93
CA MET A 586 16.33 10.98 19.33
C MET A 586 16.59 12.20 20.23
N LYS A 587 17.37 13.17 19.75
CA LYS A 587 17.64 14.42 20.48
C LYS A 587 16.36 15.26 20.62
N SER A 588 15.66 15.48 19.52
CA SER A 588 14.42 16.27 19.50
C SER A 588 13.33 15.62 20.35
N MET A 589 13.22 14.28 20.34
CA MET A 589 12.24 13.56 21.17
C MET A 589 12.52 13.70 22.67
N LYS A 590 13.79 13.67 23.10
CA LYS A 590 14.14 13.93 24.51
C LYS A 590 13.78 15.34 24.95
N GLU A 591 13.99 16.32 24.06
CA GLU A 591 13.59 17.70 24.32
C GLU A 591 12.07 17.83 24.38
N LEU A 592 11.34 17.23 23.43
CA LEU A 592 9.88 17.22 23.40
C LEU A 592 9.29 16.62 24.68
N TYR A 593 9.80 15.47 25.13
CA TYR A 593 9.39 14.84 26.39
C TYR A 593 9.60 15.78 27.58
N LYS A 594 10.78 16.41 27.67
CA LYS A 594 11.10 17.36 28.74
C LYS A 594 10.12 18.53 28.75
N VAL A 595 9.92 19.17 27.59
CA VAL A 595 9.02 20.33 27.45
C VAL A 595 7.59 19.95 27.81
N PHE A 596 7.11 18.79 27.35
CA PHE A 596 5.77 18.31 27.67
C PHE A 596 5.60 18.04 29.18
N LYS A 597 6.59 17.42 29.83
CA LYS A 597 6.58 17.15 31.27
C LYS A 597 6.60 18.44 32.10
N ASP A 598 7.43 19.41 31.72
CA ASP A 598 7.52 20.71 32.37
C ASP A 598 6.17 21.45 32.25
N LEU A 599 5.55 21.42 31.06
CA LEU A 599 4.23 22.01 30.82
C LEU A 599 3.13 21.33 31.65
N LYS A 600 3.09 20.00 31.67
CA LYS A 600 2.12 19.23 32.47
C LYS A 600 2.27 19.51 33.97
N SER A 601 3.51 19.68 34.44
CA SER A 601 3.80 19.98 35.85
C SER A 601 3.42 21.40 36.26
N SER A 602 3.39 22.34 35.30
CA SER A 602 3.01 23.74 35.54
C SER A 602 1.50 23.95 35.77
N GLY A 603 0.66 23.00 35.37
CA GLY A 603 -0.80 23.10 35.46
C GLY A 603 -1.46 23.96 34.38
N ASP A 604 -0.68 24.59 33.49
CA ASP A 604 -1.15 25.52 32.46
C ASP A 604 -1.56 24.84 31.13
N MET A 605 -1.68 23.51 31.12
CA MET A 605 -1.92 22.73 29.89
C MET A 605 -3.41 22.51 29.64
N PRO A 606 -3.96 22.92 28.48
CA PRO A 606 -5.34 22.58 28.10
C PRO A 606 -5.58 21.06 28.06
N ASP A 607 -6.77 20.62 28.48
CA ASP A 607 -7.11 19.20 28.59
C ASP A 607 -6.93 18.43 27.28
N ILE A 608 -7.21 19.08 26.16
CA ILE A 608 -7.04 18.49 24.83
C ILE A 608 -5.60 18.01 24.56
N LEU A 609 -4.59 18.68 25.11
CA LEU A 609 -3.19 18.30 24.91
C LEU A 609 -2.81 17.05 25.71
N ASN A 610 -3.67 16.59 26.63
CA ASN A 610 -3.46 15.31 27.31
C ASN A 610 -3.41 14.13 26.33
N ILE A 611 -3.96 14.25 25.11
CA ILE A 611 -3.87 13.20 24.10
C ILE A 611 -2.42 12.79 23.80
N PHE A 612 -1.47 13.71 23.85
CA PHE A 612 -0.04 13.43 23.64
C PHE A 612 0.59 12.57 24.73
N THR A 613 -0.05 12.44 25.89
CA THR A 613 0.37 11.53 26.96
C THR A 613 0.49 10.09 26.46
N LYS A 614 -0.31 9.68 25.45
CA LYS A 614 -0.26 8.33 24.86
C LYS A 614 1.04 8.06 24.08
N LEU A 615 1.66 9.11 23.52
CA LEU A 615 2.87 9.00 22.70
C LEU A 615 4.14 9.39 23.46
N LEU A 616 4.00 10.21 24.51
CA LEU A 616 5.09 10.80 25.27
C LEU A 616 5.18 10.24 26.70
N HIS A 617 4.63 9.04 26.94
CA HIS A 617 4.84 8.30 28.19
C HIS A 617 6.12 7.48 28.12
N ASP A 618 6.86 7.43 29.23
CA ASP A 618 8.05 6.56 29.39
C ASP A 618 7.71 5.08 29.19
#